data_AF-A0A1Z5IUD0-F1
#
_entry.id   AF-A0A1Z5IUD0-F1
#
_cell.length_a   1.000
_cell.length_b   1.000
_cell.length_c   1.000
_cell.angle_alpha   90.00
_cell.angle_beta   90.00
_cell.angle_gamma   90.00
#
_symmetry.space_group_name_H-M   'P 1'
#
loop_
_entity.id
_entity.type
_entity.pdbx_description
1 polymer ?
#
loop_
_entity_poly.entity_id
_entity_poly.type
_entity_poly.pdbx_seq_one_letter_code
_entity_poly.pdbx_strand_id
1 'polypeptide(L)'
;MKATANADGSITVTWSAVTGAKSYVLHYGNPGQKDGAATFMEYTTNTSYTLPANKVPDHSTGDEINFYVQSFKDTGVGTTTEDQAQYLNAGQFTGSEWSNIATATMK
;
A
#
# COMPACT_ATOMS: atom_id res chain seq x y z
N MET A 1 -11.08 4.49 -2.22
CA MET A 1 -10.15 3.85 -1.26
C MET A 1 -10.32 4.47 0.12
N LYS A 2 -10.02 3.74 1.20
CA LYS A 2 -10.04 4.22 2.60
C LYS A 2 -8.86 3.62 3.37
N ALA A 3 -8.25 4.40 4.26
CA ALA A 3 -7.26 3.95 5.23
C ALA A 3 -7.76 4.21 6.66
N THR A 4 -7.38 3.38 7.62
CA THR A 4 -7.82 3.49 9.03
C THR A 4 -6.70 3.02 9.95
N ALA A 5 -6.23 3.92 10.82
CA ALA A 5 -5.27 3.61 11.87
C ALA A 5 -5.98 2.88 13.03
N ASN A 6 -5.46 1.71 13.39
CA ASN A 6 -5.98 0.86 14.45
C ASN A 6 -5.32 1.21 15.79
N ALA A 7 -5.89 0.72 16.90
CA ALA A 7 -5.38 1.03 18.25
C ALA A 7 -4.03 0.36 18.55
N ASP A 8 -3.67 -0.69 17.82
CA ASP A 8 -2.40 -1.42 17.94
C ASP A 8 -1.27 -0.84 17.06
N GLY A 9 -1.51 0.29 16.41
CA GLY A 9 -0.56 0.93 15.50
C GLY A 9 -0.57 0.37 14.07
N SER A 10 -1.34 -0.69 13.79
CA SER A 10 -1.51 -1.17 12.42
C SER A 10 -2.42 -0.24 11.61
N ILE A 11 -2.36 -0.33 10.29
CA ILE A 11 -3.22 0.47 9.40
C ILE A 11 -3.90 -0.44 8.40
N THR A 12 -5.23 -0.43 8.40
CA THR A 12 -6.03 -1.17 7.42
C THR A 12 -6.42 -0.27 6.26
N VAL A 13 -6.07 -0.68 5.05
CA VAL A 13 -6.43 -0.02 3.79
C VAL A 13 -7.40 -0.91 3.00
N THR A 14 -8.42 -0.30 2.40
CA THR A 14 -9.46 -1.00 1.62
C THR A 14 -9.79 -0.25 0.35
N TRP A 15 -10.08 -0.99 -0.71
CA TRP A 15 -10.48 -0.45 -2.01
C TRP A 15 -11.53 -1.35 -2.68
N SER A 16 -12.13 -0.84 -3.76
CA SER A 16 -13.06 -1.63 -4.56
C SER A 16 -12.29 -2.56 -5.50
N ALA A 17 -12.86 -3.74 -5.76
CA ALA A 17 -12.29 -4.67 -6.74
C ALA A 17 -12.19 -4.02 -8.12
N VAL A 18 -11.08 -4.28 -8.81
CA VAL A 18 -10.85 -3.84 -10.20
C VAL A 18 -11.05 -5.04 -11.12
N THR A 19 -11.91 -4.90 -12.12
CA THR A 19 -12.24 -5.98 -13.07
C THR A 19 -10.98 -6.47 -13.79
N GLY A 20 -10.74 -7.79 -13.72
CA GLY A 20 -9.58 -8.43 -14.37
C GLY A 20 -8.26 -8.31 -13.61
N ALA A 21 -8.25 -7.65 -12.44
CA ALA A 21 -7.08 -7.66 -11.57
C ALA A 21 -6.89 -9.03 -10.92
N LYS A 22 -5.65 -9.52 -10.91
CA LYS A 22 -5.24 -10.72 -10.16
C LYS A 22 -4.61 -10.37 -8.82
N SER A 23 -4.02 -9.19 -8.71
CA SER A 23 -3.43 -8.71 -7.46
C SER A 23 -3.35 -7.19 -7.42
N TYR A 24 -2.90 -6.71 -6.26
CA TYR A 24 -2.73 -5.31 -5.95
C TYR A 24 -1.36 -5.09 -5.31
N VAL A 25 -0.77 -3.94 -5.59
CA VAL A 25 0.38 -3.42 -4.84
C VAL A 25 -0.06 -2.15 -4.13
N LEU A 26 0.07 -2.15 -2.82
CA LEU A 26 -0.12 -0.99 -1.96
C LEU A 26 1.21 -0.24 -1.86
N HIS A 27 1.21 1.05 -2.14
CA HIS A 27 2.36 1.94 -2.02
C HIS A 27 2.10 2.98 -0.93
N TYR A 28 3.13 3.29 -0.15
CA TYR A 28 3.09 4.34 0.87
C TYR A 28 4.47 4.94 1.11
N GLY A 29 4.49 6.14 1.67
CA GLY A 29 5.70 6.86 2.05
C GLY A 29 5.81 7.04 3.57
N ASN A 30 6.76 7.87 3.98
CA ASN A 30 6.92 8.25 5.38
C ASN A 30 5.74 9.12 5.86
N PRO A 31 5.18 8.87 7.06
CA PRO A 31 4.21 9.77 7.68
C PRO A 31 4.75 11.21 7.82
N GLY A 32 3.86 12.20 7.74
CA GLY A 32 4.20 13.62 7.88
C GLY A 32 4.89 14.24 6.66
N GLN A 33 5.21 13.45 5.62
CA GLN A 33 5.80 13.95 4.39
C GLN A 33 4.77 14.06 3.26
N LYS A 34 4.65 15.27 2.70
CA LYS A 34 3.73 15.54 1.58
C LYS A 34 4.30 15.17 0.20
N ASP A 35 5.63 15.21 0.06
CA ASP A 35 6.34 15.05 -1.23
C ASP A 35 7.31 13.86 -1.25
N GLY A 36 7.15 12.91 -0.33
CA GLY A 36 7.90 11.65 -0.36
C GLY A 36 7.39 10.75 -1.48
N ALA A 37 8.28 10.25 -2.33
CA ALA A 37 7.94 9.13 -3.20
C ALA A 37 7.35 8.01 -2.34
N ALA A 38 6.33 7.31 -2.84
CA ALA A 38 5.80 6.14 -2.16
C ALA A 38 6.85 5.02 -2.24
N THR A 39 7.80 5.03 -1.30
CA THR A 39 9.03 4.21 -1.32
C THR A 39 8.78 2.79 -0.86
N PHE A 40 7.75 2.57 -0.05
CA PHE A 40 7.41 1.26 0.48
C PHE A 40 6.28 0.64 -0.32
N MET A 41 6.33 -0.69 -0.46
CA MET A 41 5.38 -1.43 -1.26
C MET A 41 5.00 -2.76 -0.60
N GLU A 42 3.73 -3.10 -0.68
CA GLU A 42 3.18 -4.34 -0.12
C GLU A 42 2.24 -5.02 -1.11
N TYR A 43 2.34 -6.34 -1.21
CA TYR A 43 1.54 -7.15 -2.11
C TYR A 43 0.31 -7.76 -1.43
N THR A 44 -0.79 -7.85 -2.16
CA THR A 44 -1.96 -8.65 -1.76
C THR A 44 -2.80 -9.08 -2.96
N THR A 45 -3.50 -10.21 -2.85
CA THR A 45 -4.56 -10.62 -3.80
C THR A 45 -5.95 -10.18 -3.36
N ASN A 46 -6.08 -9.63 -2.15
CA ASN A 46 -7.34 -9.16 -1.60
C ASN A 46 -7.54 -7.67 -1.88
N THR A 47 -8.77 -7.18 -1.79
CA THR A 47 -9.10 -5.74 -1.89
C THR A 47 -8.92 -4.99 -0.57
N SER A 48 -8.08 -5.54 0.30
CA SER A 48 -7.73 -5.04 1.62
C SER A 48 -6.33 -5.50 1.98
N TYR A 49 -5.62 -4.64 2.70
CA TYR A 49 -4.35 -4.97 3.34
C TYR A 49 -4.28 -4.30 4.70
N THR A 50 -3.76 -5.00 5.71
CA THR A 50 -3.44 -4.41 7.01
C THR A 50 -1.93 -4.35 7.14
N LEU A 51 -1.40 -3.13 7.07
CA LEU A 51 0.01 -2.85 7.32
C LEU A 51 0.28 -3.05 8.81
N PRO A 52 1.10 -4.03 9.20
CA PRO A 52 1.38 -4.27 10.61
C PRO A 52 2.18 -3.11 11.20
N ALA A 53 1.99 -2.87 12.50
CA ALA A 53 2.57 -1.72 13.20
C ALA A 53 4.10 -1.61 13.04
N ASN A 54 4.81 -2.75 13.01
CA ASN A 54 6.26 -2.79 12.83
C ASN A 54 6.75 -2.43 11.42
N LYS A 55 5.85 -2.28 10.45
CA LYS A 55 6.13 -1.84 9.08
C LYS A 55 5.62 -0.43 8.77
N VAL A 56 4.93 0.19 9.73
CA VAL A 56 4.62 1.61 9.66
C VAL A 56 5.91 2.38 9.95
N PRO A 57 6.38 3.28 9.05
CA PRO A 57 7.61 4.02 9.28
C PRO A 57 7.52 4.90 10.54
N ASP A 58 8.67 5.31 11.07
CA ASP A 58 8.75 6.20 12.24
C ASP A 58 7.87 7.44 12.07
N HIS A 59 7.13 7.77 13.13
CA HIS A 59 6.10 8.81 13.11
C HIS A 59 5.83 9.40 14.48
N SER A 60 5.14 10.53 14.48
CA SER A 60 4.52 11.15 15.64
C SER A 60 3.00 11.02 15.56
N THR A 61 2.33 11.01 16.72
CA THR A 61 0.86 11.14 16.78
C THR A 61 0.42 12.40 16.03
N GLY A 62 -0.58 12.27 15.17
CA GLY A 62 -1.10 13.36 14.33
C GLY A 62 -0.46 13.45 12.95
N ASP A 63 0.65 12.75 12.69
CA ASP A 63 1.21 12.65 11.34
C ASP A 63 0.21 11.99 10.39
N GLU A 64 0.25 12.39 9.12
CA GLU A 64 -0.56 11.77 8.08
C GLU A 64 0.30 10.88 7.19
N ILE A 65 -0.22 9.69 6.87
CA ILE A 65 0.38 8.76 5.91
C ILE A 65 -0.58 8.55 4.73
N ASN A 66 -0.03 8.67 3.53
CA ASN A 66 -0.76 8.51 2.29
C ASN A 66 -0.49 7.13 1.67
N PHE A 67 -1.56 6.52 1.19
CA PHE A 67 -1.57 5.24 0.51
C PHE A 67 -2.06 5.41 -0.92
N TYR A 68 -1.51 4.58 -1.80
CA TYR A 68 -1.89 4.44 -3.21
C TYR A 68 -1.94 2.95 -3.54
N VAL A 69 -2.80 2.56 -4.47
CA VAL A 69 -2.88 1.17 -4.94
C VAL A 69 -2.81 1.14 -6.46
N GLN A 70 -2.01 0.22 -6.99
CA GLN A 70 -2.09 -0.22 -8.38
C GLN A 70 -2.59 -1.65 -8.44
N SER A 71 -3.41 -1.94 -9.45
CA SER A 71 -3.85 -3.30 -9.76
C SER A 71 -3.02 -3.90 -10.90
N PHE A 72 -2.83 -5.21 -10.86
CA PHE A 72 -2.04 -5.95 -11.85
C PHE A 72 -2.83 -7.14 -12.39
N LYS A 73 -2.60 -7.48 -13.67
CA LYS A 73 -3.15 -8.68 -14.32
C LYS A 73 -2.30 -9.93 -14.10
N ASP A 74 -1.26 -9.80 -13.30
CA ASP A 74 -0.24 -10.79 -12.98
C ASP A 74 -0.12 -10.93 -11.46
N THR A 75 0.48 -12.01 -10.99
CA THR A 75 0.74 -12.24 -9.56
C THR A 75 2.20 -12.01 -9.25
N GLY A 76 2.49 -11.43 -8.08
CA GLY A 76 3.85 -11.21 -7.61
C GLY A 76 4.55 -12.50 -7.22
N VAL A 77 5.85 -12.58 -7.47
CA VAL A 77 6.73 -13.70 -7.11
C VAL A 77 7.72 -13.24 -6.04
N GLY A 78 7.88 -14.03 -4.98
CA GLY A 78 8.73 -13.67 -3.85
C GLY A 78 8.36 -14.43 -2.60
N THR A 79 9.19 -14.30 -1.55
CA THR A 79 8.93 -14.93 -0.24
C THR A 79 8.20 -14.01 0.71
N THR A 80 8.37 -12.70 0.53
CA THR A 80 7.70 -11.65 1.30
C THR A 80 6.76 -10.87 0.40
N THR A 81 5.85 -10.10 1.01
CA THR A 81 4.94 -9.22 0.28
C THR A 81 5.69 -8.08 -0.41
N GLU A 82 6.81 -7.63 0.16
CA GLU A 82 7.74 -6.68 -0.46
C GLU A 82 8.41 -7.27 -1.70
N ASP A 83 8.93 -8.51 -1.63
CA ASP A 83 9.53 -9.19 -2.78
C ASP A 83 8.52 -9.29 -3.94
N GLN A 84 7.29 -9.70 -3.62
CA GLN A 84 6.21 -9.85 -4.59
C GLN A 84 5.79 -8.51 -5.21
N ALA A 85 5.74 -7.45 -4.40
CA ALA A 85 5.44 -6.10 -4.86
C ALA A 85 6.56 -5.54 -5.75
N GLN A 86 7.82 -5.77 -5.38
CA GLN A 86 8.99 -5.37 -6.14
C GLN A 86 9.07 -6.11 -7.48
N TYR A 87 8.76 -7.40 -7.50
CA TYR A 87 8.68 -8.18 -8.73
C TYR A 87 7.73 -7.55 -9.76
N LEU A 88 6.55 -7.10 -9.31
CA LEU A 88 5.57 -6.42 -10.15
C LEU A 88 5.99 -5.00 -10.55
N ASN A 89 6.85 -4.35 -9.77
CA ASN A 89 7.33 -2.97 -10.04
C ASN A 89 8.69 -2.91 -10.75
N ALA A 90 9.30 -4.04 -11.12
CA ALA A 90 10.62 -4.10 -11.76
C ALA A 90 10.63 -3.70 -13.27
N GLY A 91 9.62 -2.95 -13.74
CA GLY A 91 9.55 -2.40 -15.10
C GLY A 91 9.10 -3.37 -16.21
N GLN A 92 8.99 -4.67 -15.92
CA GLN A 92 8.49 -5.67 -16.88
C GLN A 92 6.96 -5.80 -16.91
N PHE A 93 6.28 -5.30 -15.88
CA PHE A 93 4.82 -5.30 -15.79
C PHE A 93 4.28 -3.88 -15.84
N THR A 94 3.06 -3.74 -16.36
CA THR A 94 2.34 -2.46 -16.36
C THR A 94 1.18 -2.54 -15.39
N GLY A 95 1.29 -1.84 -14.26
CA GLY A 95 0.18 -1.64 -13.33
C GLY A 95 -0.91 -0.76 -13.95
N SER A 96 -2.09 -0.77 -13.35
CA SER A 96 -3.13 0.21 -13.69
C SER A 96 -2.70 1.65 -13.38
N GLU A 97 -3.49 2.62 -13.80
CA GLU A 97 -3.45 3.95 -13.19
C GLU A 97 -3.52 3.85 -11.66
N TRP A 98 -2.89 4.80 -10.98
CA TRP A 98 -2.91 4.92 -9.54
C TRP A 98 -4.34 5.11 -9.02
N SER A 99 -4.65 4.52 -7.87
CA SER A 99 -5.91 4.80 -7.18
C SER A 99 -6.01 6.25 -6.74
N ASN A 100 -7.22 6.66 -6.32
CA ASN A 100 -7.35 7.84 -5.46
C ASN A 100 -6.52 7.65 -4.18
N ILE A 101 -6.00 8.73 -3.60
CA ILE A 101 -5.24 8.70 -2.34
C ILE A 101 -6.17 8.29 -1.19
N ALA A 102 -5.66 7.50 -0.26
CA ALA A 102 -6.27 7.34 1.05
C ALA A 102 -5.26 7.74 2.12
N THR A 103 -5.73 8.48 3.11
CA THR A 103 -4.91 9.04 4.17
C THR A 103 -5.36 8.47 5.51
N ALA A 104 -4.40 8.12 6.35
CA ALA A 104 -4.64 7.81 7.76
C ALA A 104 -3.85 8.78 8.63
N THR A 105 -4.44 9.19 9.75
CA THR A 105 -3.75 9.96 10.79
C THR A 105 -3.21 9.01 11.84
N MET A 106 -1.93 9.14 12.16
CA MET A 106 -1.21 8.35 13.14
C MET A 106 -1.75 8.62 14.55
N LYS A 107 -1.90 7.55 15.33
CA LYS A 107 -2.40 7.60 16.72
C LYS A 107 -1.25 7.64 17.70
#